data_AF-A0A9D2UEW0-F1
#
_entry.id   AF-A0A9D2UEW0-F1
#
_cell.length_a   1.000
_cell.length_b   1.000
_cell.length_c   1.000
_cell.angle_alpha   90.00
_cell.angle_beta   90.00
_cell.angle_gamma   90.00
#
_symmetry.space_group_name_H-M   'P 1'
#
loop_
_entity.id
_entity.type
_entity.pdbx_description
1 polymer ?
#
loop_
_entity_poly.entity_id
_entity_poly.type
_entity_poly.pdbx_seq_one_letter_code
_entity_poly.pdbx_strand_id
1 'polypeptide(L)'
;MNFFSVNRERLLFSVTGSLVAPQIVVDEMRRKAQRDARFDAMAGVIAKIQGTRLFNVLSDDPTAELNRAVERIAGVPLGSGHLPMKNLGKVMVIAHAVVRAEAGQTVVVIIDDGDGRHRARLEQARLMRMQMNGVACGRIELLSTVDILRRAFELQVVNDKAELKELYQRMRGLDDGLEPFENTVLNAL
;
A
#
# COMPACT_ATOMS: atom_id res chain seq x y z
N MET A 1 1.29 6.88 -0.07
CA MET A 1 1.53 8.25 -0.60
C MET A 1 1.49 9.28 0.51
N ASN A 2 0.42 9.32 1.30
CA ASN A 2 0.19 10.35 2.34
C ASN A 2 1.39 10.56 3.27
N PHE A 3 1.99 9.49 3.80
CA PHE A 3 3.20 9.56 4.64
C PHE A 3 4.37 10.31 4.00
N PHE A 4 4.61 10.13 2.70
CA PHE A 4 5.70 10.82 1.99
C PHE A 4 5.37 12.29 1.74
N SER A 5 4.10 12.59 1.43
CA SER A 5 3.65 13.98 1.25
C SER A 5 3.72 14.81 2.52
N VAL A 6 3.59 14.20 3.71
CA VAL A 6 3.71 14.90 5.00
C VAL A 6 5.08 14.77 5.66
N ASN A 7 6.11 14.30 4.94
CA ASN A 7 7.48 14.07 5.44
C ASN A 7 7.54 13.17 6.69
N ARG A 8 6.70 12.13 6.74
CA ARG A 8 6.68 11.11 7.80
C ARG A 8 7.03 9.72 7.26
N GLU A 9 7.87 9.64 6.24
CA GLU A 9 8.40 8.38 5.70
C GLU A 9 9.17 7.58 6.75
N ARG A 10 9.90 8.24 7.65
CA ARG A 10 10.63 7.56 8.74
C ARG A 10 9.70 6.81 9.70
N LEU A 11 8.55 7.40 10.03
CA LEU A 11 7.52 6.76 10.84
C LEU A 11 6.94 5.55 10.10
N LEU A 12 6.68 5.69 8.79
CA LEU A 12 6.23 4.56 8.00
C LEU A 12 7.24 3.41 8.03
N PHE A 13 8.53 3.69 7.83
CA PHE A 13 9.58 2.69 7.84
C PHE A 13 9.83 2.08 9.23
N SER A 14 9.65 2.84 10.32
CA SER A 14 9.79 2.28 11.66
C SER A 14 8.71 1.24 11.98
N VAL A 15 7.54 1.35 11.34
CA VAL A 15 6.43 0.39 11.52
C VAL A 15 6.49 -0.77 10.53
N THR A 16 6.88 -0.50 9.28
CA THR A 16 6.76 -1.46 8.16
C THR A 16 8.08 -2.07 7.70
N GLY A 17 9.21 -1.51 8.12
CA GLY A 17 10.52 -1.86 7.57
C GLY A 17 10.69 -1.31 6.16
N SER A 18 11.37 -2.07 5.29
CA SER A 18 11.59 -1.67 3.90
C SER A 18 10.33 -1.89 3.06
N LEU A 19 10.08 -1.01 2.11
CA LEU A 19 8.91 -1.05 1.25
C LEU A 19 9.25 -1.50 -0.17
N VAL A 20 8.25 -2.05 -0.82
CA VAL A 20 8.25 -2.26 -2.27
C VAL A 20 7.02 -1.61 -2.89
N ALA A 21 7.14 -1.17 -4.14
CA ALA A 21 6.00 -0.64 -4.89
C ALA A 21 6.07 -1.08 -6.36
N PRO A 22 4.93 -1.42 -6.99
CA PRO A 22 4.84 -1.60 -8.44
C PRO A 22 5.27 -0.32 -9.19
N GLN A 23 5.88 -0.47 -10.37
CA GLN A 23 6.35 0.64 -11.20
C GLN A 23 5.23 1.67 -11.46
N ILE A 24 4.02 1.22 -11.76
CA ILE A 24 2.86 2.07 -12.01
C ILE A 24 2.48 2.94 -10.81
N VAL A 25 2.71 2.44 -9.58
CA VAL A 25 2.44 3.22 -8.37
C VAL A 25 3.48 4.31 -8.21
N VAL A 26 4.76 4.00 -8.49
CA VAL A 26 5.85 4.98 -8.46
C VAL A 26 5.64 6.05 -9.53
N ASP A 27 5.21 5.67 -10.72
CA ASP A 27 4.91 6.59 -11.81
C ASP A 27 3.70 7.47 -11.46
N GLU A 28 2.66 6.91 -10.85
CA GLU A 28 1.53 7.69 -10.35
C GLU A 28 1.95 8.68 -9.27
N MET A 29 2.79 8.27 -8.32
CA MET A 29 3.33 9.15 -7.29
C MET A 29 4.10 10.32 -7.93
N ARG A 30 4.98 10.05 -8.90
CA ARG A 30 5.72 11.08 -9.63
C ARG A 30 4.79 12.03 -10.39
N ARG A 31 3.80 11.50 -11.11
CA ARG A 31 2.80 12.32 -11.83
C ARG A 31 2.02 13.22 -10.88
N LYS A 32 1.60 12.69 -9.73
CA LYS A 32 0.83 13.45 -8.74
C LYS A 32 1.66 14.57 -8.12
N ALA A 33 2.91 14.28 -7.78
CA ALA A 33 3.84 15.27 -7.25
C ALA A 33 4.22 16.37 -8.27
N GLN A 34 4.05 16.15 -9.57
CA GLN A 34 4.26 17.18 -10.59
C GLN A 34 3.04 18.09 -10.81
N ARG A 35 1.83 17.61 -10.47
CA ARG A 35 0.55 18.26 -10.84
C ARG A 35 -0.20 18.85 -9.66
N ASP A 36 0.11 18.42 -8.44
CA ASP A 36 -0.57 18.83 -7.23
C ASP A 36 0.46 19.21 -6.16
N ALA A 37 0.54 20.50 -5.85
CA ALA A 37 1.49 21.08 -4.91
C ALA A 37 1.45 20.43 -3.52
N ARG A 38 0.31 19.84 -3.14
CA ARG A 38 0.16 19.11 -1.88
C ARG A 38 1.05 17.85 -1.81
N PHE A 39 1.55 17.38 -2.96
CA PHE A 39 2.37 16.19 -3.10
C PHE A 39 3.84 16.52 -3.44
N ASP A 40 4.26 17.78 -3.49
CA ASP A 40 5.63 18.18 -3.86
C ASP A 40 6.69 17.53 -2.99
N ALA A 41 6.46 17.46 -1.67
CA ALA A 41 7.37 16.83 -0.73
C ALA A 41 7.66 15.36 -1.08
N MET A 42 6.66 14.65 -1.61
CA MET A 42 6.79 13.25 -2.00
C MET A 42 7.82 13.06 -3.11
N ALA A 43 7.94 13.99 -4.07
CA ALA A 43 8.97 13.90 -5.11
C ALA A 43 10.39 13.93 -4.51
N GLY A 44 10.62 14.84 -3.56
CA GLY A 44 11.90 14.96 -2.86
C GLY A 44 12.24 13.73 -2.03
N VAL A 45 11.23 13.11 -1.39
CA VAL A 45 11.42 11.86 -0.64
C VAL A 45 11.75 10.70 -1.58
N ILE A 46 10.95 10.48 -2.64
CA ILE A 46 11.17 9.39 -3.59
C ILE A 46 12.56 9.47 -4.23
N ALA A 47 12.99 10.66 -4.65
CA ALA A 47 14.30 10.86 -5.26
C ALA A 47 15.47 10.44 -4.34
N LYS A 48 15.28 10.51 -3.01
CA LYS A 48 16.30 10.12 -2.01
C LYS A 48 16.30 8.63 -1.70
N ILE A 49 15.12 8.00 -1.68
CA ILE A 49 14.96 6.61 -1.19
C ILE A 49 14.93 5.57 -2.31
N GLN A 50 14.58 5.96 -3.54
CA GLN A 50 14.47 5.03 -4.65
C GLN A 50 15.84 4.42 -4.98
N GLY A 51 15.89 3.09 -5.11
CA GLY A 51 17.14 2.36 -5.34
C GLY A 51 17.97 2.14 -4.08
N THR A 52 17.50 2.62 -2.92
CA THR A 52 18.03 2.22 -1.62
C THR A 52 17.32 0.97 -1.12
N ARG A 53 17.91 0.34 -0.09
CA ARG A 53 17.35 -0.84 0.58
C ARG A 53 15.94 -0.61 1.15
N LEU A 54 15.59 0.64 1.44
CA LEU A 54 14.33 1.03 2.07
C LEU A 54 13.15 1.09 1.10
N PHE A 55 13.39 1.25 -0.21
CA PHE A 55 12.33 1.40 -1.20
C PHE A 55 12.73 0.82 -2.56
N ASN A 56 12.23 -0.39 -2.83
CA ASN A 56 12.49 -1.09 -4.09
C ASN A 56 11.27 -1.02 -5.03
N VAL A 57 11.53 -0.83 -6.31
CA VAL A 57 10.48 -0.78 -7.34
C VAL A 57 10.37 -2.14 -8.02
N LEU A 58 9.15 -2.63 -8.19
CA LEU A 58 8.85 -3.89 -8.88
C LEU A 58 8.51 -3.60 -10.34
N SER A 59 9.12 -4.35 -11.24
CA SER A 59 8.75 -4.28 -12.65
C SER A 59 7.30 -4.73 -12.83
N ASP A 60 6.55 -3.99 -13.63
CA ASP A 60 5.20 -4.35 -14.06
C ASP A 60 5.20 -5.10 -15.40
N ASP A 61 6.38 -5.50 -15.88
CA ASP A 61 6.52 -6.29 -17.10
C ASP A 61 5.71 -7.59 -16.97
N PRO A 62 4.93 -7.96 -17.99
CA PRO A 62 4.09 -9.16 -17.94
C PRO A 62 4.89 -10.43 -17.69
N THR A 63 4.59 -11.13 -16.59
CA THR A 63 4.98 -12.52 -16.37
C THR A 63 3.74 -13.41 -16.35
N ALA A 64 3.92 -14.73 -16.49
CA ALA A 64 2.81 -15.66 -16.42
C ALA A 64 2.09 -15.63 -15.05
N GLU A 65 2.84 -15.42 -13.96
CA GLU A 65 2.32 -15.30 -12.60
C GLU A 65 1.55 -13.99 -12.43
N LEU A 66 2.15 -12.87 -12.86
CA LEU A 66 1.55 -11.55 -12.74
C LEU A 66 0.28 -11.44 -13.58
N ASN A 67 0.30 -11.95 -14.82
CA ASN A 67 -0.87 -11.97 -15.69
C ASN A 67 -2.02 -12.77 -15.08
N ARG A 68 -1.73 -13.97 -14.55
CA ARG A 68 -2.76 -14.80 -13.88
C ARG A 68 -3.33 -14.11 -12.64
N ALA A 69 -2.49 -13.42 -11.85
CA ALA A 69 -2.96 -12.68 -10.69
C ALA A 69 -3.83 -11.49 -11.09
N VAL A 70 -3.40 -10.70 -12.07
CA VAL A 70 -4.17 -9.55 -12.60
C VAL A 70 -5.50 -10.01 -13.17
N GLU A 71 -5.52 -11.05 -14.01
CA GLU A 71 -6.74 -11.58 -14.62
C GLU A 71 -7.75 -12.04 -13.58
N ARG A 72 -7.31 -12.72 -12.50
CA ARG A 72 -8.20 -13.08 -11.40
C ARG A 72 -8.75 -11.87 -10.64
N ILE A 73 -7.91 -10.89 -10.35
CA ILE A 73 -8.27 -9.74 -9.52
C ILE A 73 -9.13 -8.74 -10.30
N ALA A 74 -8.83 -8.52 -11.57
CA ALA A 74 -9.44 -7.52 -12.42
C ALA A 74 -10.50 -8.09 -13.39
N GLY A 75 -10.51 -9.40 -13.62
CA GLY A 75 -11.37 -10.07 -14.59
C GLY A 75 -10.91 -9.94 -16.04
N VAL A 76 -9.76 -9.30 -16.30
CA VAL A 76 -9.21 -9.11 -17.65
C VAL A 76 -7.68 -9.25 -17.66
N PRO A 77 -7.07 -9.71 -18.76
CA PRO A 77 -5.61 -9.86 -18.86
C PRO A 77 -4.85 -8.54 -18.73
N LEU A 78 -3.62 -8.60 -18.21
CA LEU A 78 -2.71 -7.46 -18.22
C LEU A 78 -2.44 -6.99 -19.66
N GLY A 79 -2.47 -5.68 -19.90
CA GLY A 79 -2.29 -5.09 -21.24
C GLY A 79 -3.57 -5.04 -22.09
N SER A 80 -4.67 -5.65 -21.64
CA SER A 80 -5.98 -5.39 -22.24
C SER A 80 -6.42 -3.97 -21.84
N GLY A 81 -6.59 -3.07 -22.81
CA GLY A 81 -6.89 -1.65 -22.60
C GLY A 81 -8.22 -1.32 -21.90
N HIS A 82 -8.87 -2.34 -21.32
CA HIS A 82 -10.15 -2.28 -20.62
C HIS A 82 -10.02 -1.99 -19.12
N LEU A 83 -8.81 -2.06 -18.55
CA LEU A 83 -8.56 -1.70 -17.16
C LEU A 83 -8.44 -0.17 -17.01
N PRO A 84 -9.36 0.50 -16.27
CA PRO A 84 -9.23 1.93 -16.03
C PRO A 84 -7.92 2.20 -15.28
N MET A 85 -7.10 3.15 -15.77
CA MET A 85 -5.80 3.49 -15.15
C MET A 85 -5.92 3.80 -13.66
N LYS A 86 -7.05 4.40 -13.23
CA LYS A 86 -7.35 4.71 -11.82
C LYS A 86 -7.37 3.49 -10.90
N ASN A 87 -7.72 2.31 -11.43
CA ASN A 87 -7.78 1.06 -10.67
C ASN A 87 -6.57 0.16 -10.91
N LEU A 88 -5.84 0.37 -12.01
CA LEU A 88 -4.69 -0.46 -12.37
C LEU A 88 -3.62 -0.43 -11.28
N GLY A 89 -3.30 0.74 -10.71
CA GLY A 89 -2.33 0.83 -9.61
C GLY A 89 -2.70 -0.05 -8.40
N LYS A 90 -3.98 -0.06 -8.01
CA LYS A 90 -4.47 -0.90 -6.90
C LYS A 90 -4.40 -2.39 -7.24
N VAL A 91 -4.82 -2.75 -8.45
CA VAL A 91 -4.75 -4.13 -8.95
C VAL A 91 -3.31 -4.62 -8.94
N MET A 92 -2.36 -3.81 -9.43
CA MET A 92 -0.95 -4.19 -9.48
C MET A 92 -0.34 -4.36 -8.08
N VAL A 93 -0.70 -3.52 -7.11
CA VAL A 93 -0.26 -3.70 -5.71
C VAL A 93 -0.69 -5.06 -5.18
N ILE A 94 -1.95 -5.42 -5.37
CA ILE A 94 -2.48 -6.71 -4.89
C ILE A 94 -1.87 -7.86 -5.68
N ALA A 95 -1.76 -7.74 -7.01
CA ALA A 95 -1.22 -8.79 -7.87
C ALA A 95 0.25 -9.11 -7.52
N HIS A 96 1.10 -8.09 -7.35
CA HIS A 96 2.48 -8.28 -6.90
C HIS A 96 2.57 -8.94 -5.52
N ALA A 97 1.68 -8.56 -4.60
CA ALA A 97 1.63 -9.18 -3.28
C ALA A 97 1.23 -10.65 -3.36
N VAL A 98 0.26 -10.99 -4.22
CA VAL A 98 -0.17 -12.37 -4.48
C VAL A 98 0.96 -13.20 -5.06
N VAL A 99 1.65 -12.72 -6.10
CA VAL A 99 2.75 -13.46 -6.73
C VAL A 99 3.85 -13.81 -5.71
N ARG A 100 4.20 -12.86 -4.85
CA ARG A 100 5.18 -13.07 -3.77
C ARG A 100 4.67 -14.01 -2.68
N ALA A 101 3.41 -13.90 -2.31
CA ALA A 101 2.80 -14.81 -1.34
C ALA A 101 2.70 -16.23 -1.88
N GLU A 102 2.36 -16.41 -3.16
CA GLU A 102 2.40 -17.71 -3.83
C GLU A 102 3.82 -18.30 -3.83
N ALA A 103 4.85 -17.46 -3.94
CA ALA A 103 6.25 -17.87 -3.80
C ALA A 103 6.71 -18.13 -2.34
N GLY A 104 5.80 -18.17 -1.36
CA GLY A 104 6.11 -18.53 0.03
C GLY A 104 6.30 -17.35 0.98
N GLN A 105 6.20 -16.10 0.52
CA GLN A 105 6.50 -14.93 1.35
C GLN A 105 5.29 -14.47 2.18
N THR A 106 5.55 -13.93 3.38
CA THR A 106 4.57 -13.11 4.09
C THR A 106 4.66 -11.67 3.58
N VAL A 107 3.60 -11.18 2.97
CA VAL A 107 3.58 -9.85 2.33
C VAL A 107 2.58 -8.96 3.05
N VAL A 108 3.05 -7.80 3.52
CA VAL A 108 2.18 -6.76 4.07
C VAL A 108 1.82 -5.78 2.96
N VAL A 109 0.52 -5.52 2.79
CA VAL A 109 -0.01 -4.63 1.77
C VAL A 109 -0.72 -3.46 2.44
N ILE A 110 -0.33 -2.24 2.07
CA ILE A 110 -0.88 -1.01 2.63
C ILE A 110 -2.02 -0.52 1.73
N ILE A 111 -3.26 -0.62 2.20
CA ILE A 111 -4.47 -0.24 1.45
C ILE A 111 -5.50 0.38 2.38
N ASP A 112 -5.91 1.60 2.05
CA ASP A 112 -6.94 2.36 2.78
C ASP A 112 -8.34 2.24 2.17
N ASP A 113 -8.46 2.01 0.86
CA ASP A 113 -9.76 2.01 0.19
C ASP A 113 -10.52 0.68 0.28
N GLY A 114 -11.86 0.76 0.35
CA GLY A 114 -12.73 -0.39 0.53
C GLY A 114 -12.66 -1.45 -0.59
N ASP A 115 -12.65 -1.03 -1.86
CA ASP A 115 -12.59 -1.95 -3.02
C ASP A 115 -11.27 -2.72 -3.05
N GLY A 116 -10.15 -2.02 -2.89
CA GLY A 116 -8.82 -2.65 -2.81
C GLY A 116 -8.73 -3.64 -1.65
N ARG A 117 -9.25 -3.28 -0.47
CA ARG A 117 -9.29 -4.19 0.69
C ARG A 117 -10.18 -5.41 0.44
N HIS A 118 -11.31 -5.24 -0.24
CA HIS A 118 -12.18 -6.37 -0.59
C HIS A 118 -11.46 -7.35 -1.52
N ARG A 119 -10.87 -6.86 -2.62
CA ARG A 119 -10.10 -7.69 -3.56
C ARG A 119 -8.94 -8.42 -2.88
N ALA A 120 -8.19 -7.73 -2.03
CA ALA A 120 -7.07 -8.35 -1.31
C ALA A 120 -7.53 -9.42 -0.31
N ARG A 121 -8.69 -9.26 0.33
CA ARG A 121 -9.28 -10.28 1.21
C ARG A 121 -9.72 -11.54 0.45
N LEU A 122 -10.23 -11.39 -0.77
CA LEU A 122 -10.56 -12.55 -1.62
C LEU A 122 -9.30 -13.38 -1.91
N GLU A 123 -8.18 -12.72 -2.20
CA GLU A 123 -6.89 -13.38 -2.42
C GLU A 123 -6.29 -13.95 -1.13
N GLN A 124 -6.41 -13.28 0.02
CA GLN A 124 -6.06 -13.86 1.33
C GLN A 124 -6.81 -15.17 1.58
N ALA A 125 -8.12 -15.18 1.36
CA ALA A 125 -8.94 -16.38 1.55
C ALA A 125 -8.55 -17.50 0.58
N ARG A 126 -8.16 -17.15 -0.66
CA ARG A 126 -7.66 -18.12 -1.64
C ARG A 126 -6.33 -18.73 -1.21
N LEU A 127 -5.37 -17.91 -0.80
CA LEU A 127 -4.07 -18.38 -0.30
C LEU A 127 -4.24 -19.27 0.93
N MET A 128 -5.13 -18.90 1.87
CA MET A 128 -5.44 -19.74 3.03
C MET A 128 -5.99 -21.11 2.62
N ARG A 129 -6.92 -21.16 1.64
CA ARG A 129 -7.42 -22.45 1.11
C ARG A 129 -6.30 -23.28 0.47
N MET A 130 -5.37 -22.64 -0.24
CA MET A 130 -4.21 -23.34 -0.81
C MET A 130 -3.34 -23.96 0.29
N GLN A 131 -3.06 -23.21 1.36
CA GLN A 131 -2.30 -23.71 2.51
C GLN A 131 -3.02 -24.89 3.21
N MET A 132 -4.33 -24.78 3.41
CA MET A 132 -5.15 -25.86 3.99
C MET A 132 -5.14 -27.13 3.14
N ASN A 133 -4.96 -27.00 1.83
CA ASN A 133 -4.84 -28.11 0.88
C ASN A 133 -3.38 -28.59 0.70
N GLY A 134 -2.45 -28.18 1.57
CA GLY A 134 -1.06 -28.64 1.56
C GLY A 134 -0.17 -27.96 0.51
N VAL A 135 -0.63 -26.91 -0.17
CA VAL A 135 0.21 -26.13 -1.08
C VAL A 135 1.11 -25.22 -0.26
N ALA A 136 2.43 -25.31 -0.46
CA ALA A 136 3.39 -24.42 0.15
C ALA A 136 3.28 -23.01 -0.45
N CYS A 137 2.65 -22.10 0.30
CA CYS A 137 2.64 -20.67 -0.01
C CYS A 137 2.63 -19.85 1.29
N GLY A 138 2.94 -18.57 1.16
CA GLY A 138 2.91 -17.59 2.24
C GLY A 138 1.53 -16.97 2.38
N ARG A 139 1.49 -15.71 2.83
CA ARG A 139 0.23 -15.02 3.12
C ARG A 139 0.31 -13.53 2.81
N ILE A 140 -0.86 -12.93 2.65
CA ILE A 140 -1.01 -11.47 2.59
C ILE A 140 -1.53 -10.99 3.94
N GLU A 141 -1.01 -9.88 4.43
CA GLU A 141 -1.51 -9.12 5.57
C GLU A 141 -1.88 -7.71 5.11
N LEU A 142 -2.93 -7.13 5.68
CA LEU A 142 -3.40 -5.81 5.30
C LEU A 142 -3.14 -4.79 6.41
N LEU A 143 -2.53 -3.67 6.05
CA LEU A 143 -2.44 -2.49 6.91
C LEU A 143 -3.15 -1.31 6.27
N SER A 144 -3.83 -0.53 7.11
CA SER A 144 -4.29 0.81 6.77
C SER A 144 -3.33 1.87 7.33
N THR A 145 -3.48 3.10 6.88
CA THR A 145 -2.88 4.30 7.48
C THR A 145 -3.21 4.38 8.97
N VAL A 146 -4.45 4.04 9.36
CA VAL A 146 -4.86 3.97 10.78
C VAL A 146 -4.07 2.91 11.54
N ASP A 147 -3.89 1.71 10.99
CA ASP A 147 -3.09 0.66 11.64
C ASP A 147 -1.63 1.07 11.81
N ILE A 148 -1.06 1.75 10.82
CA ILE A 148 0.33 2.23 10.87
C ILE A 148 0.49 3.29 11.95
N LEU A 149 -0.43 4.26 12.02
CA LEU A 149 -0.40 5.32 13.02
C LEU A 149 -0.61 4.79 14.45
N ARG A 150 -1.53 3.82 14.64
CA ARG A 150 -1.69 3.13 15.93
C ARG A 150 -0.39 2.46 16.36
N ARG A 151 0.25 1.69 15.47
CA ARG A 151 1.53 1.02 15.77
C ARG A 151 2.65 2.03 16.05
N ALA A 152 2.68 3.16 15.34
CA ALA A 152 3.65 4.21 15.59
C ALA A 152 3.48 4.82 17.00
N PHE A 153 2.25 4.97 17.47
CA PHE A 153 1.95 5.40 18.83
C PHE A 153 2.36 4.35 19.87
N GLU A 154 2.02 3.08 19.66
CA GLU A 154 2.44 1.95 20.52
C GLU A 154 3.96 1.82 20.63
N LEU A 155 4.68 2.11 19.54
CA LEU A 155 6.14 2.11 19.48
C LEU A 155 6.79 3.42 20.00
N GLN A 156 6.00 4.36 20.53
CA GLN A 156 6.45 5.68 21.00
C GLN A 156 7.21 6.49 19.93
N VAL A 157 6.90 6.27 18.65
CA VAL A 157 7.38 7.10 17.53
C VAL A 157 6.57 8.39 17.46
N VAL A 158 5.29 8.31 17.84
CA VAL A 158 4.40 9.44 18.10
C VAL A 158 4.11 9.43 19.59
N ASN A 159 4.40 10.54 20.28
CA ASN A 159 4.48 10.53 21.75
C ASN A 159 3.15 10.85 22.44
N ASP A 160 2.25 11.55 21.74
CA ASP A 160 0.97 11.94 22.29
C ASP A 160 -0.15 11.95 21.25
N LYS A 161 -1.38 11.97 21.77
CA LYS A 161 -2.61 11.96 20.97
C LYS A 161 -2.78 13.23 20.15
N ALA A 162 -2.26 14.37 20.61
CA ALA A 162 -2.40 15.64 19.90
C ALA A 162 -1.55 15.62 18.61
N GLU A 163 -0.30 15.16 18.70
CA GLU A 163 0.57 14.92 17.54
C GLU A 163 -0.06 13.90 16.59
N LEU A 164 -0.62 12.81 17.12
CA LEU A 164 -1.28 11.78 16.33
C LEU A 164 -2.48 12.35 15.55
N LYS A 165 -3.33 13.13 16.21
CA LYS A 165 -4.51 13.77 15.61
C LYS A 165 -4.11 14.77 14.54
N GLU A 166 -3.14 15.64 14.82
CA GLU A 166 -2.65 16.63 13.85
C GLU A 166 -2.06 15.94 12.61
N LEU A 167 -1.26 14.90 12.81
CA LEU A 167 -0.69 14.13 11.71
C LEU A 167 -1.77 13.46 10.86
N TYR A 168 -2.74 12.81 11.50
CA TYR A 168 -3.86 12.19 10.80
C TYR A 168 -4.65 13.21 9.97
N GLN A 169 -4.95 14.38 10.54
CA GLN A 169 -5.69 15.44 9.85
C GLN A 169 -4.93 15.95 8.62
N ARG A 170 -3.61 16.12 8.71
CA ARG A 170 -2.78 16.47 7.56
C ARG A 170 -2.83 15.40 6.46
N MET A 171 -2.76 14.12 6.82
CA MET A 171 -2.91 13.03 5.85
C MET A 171 -4.30 13.01 5.22
N ARG A 172 -5.34 13.23 6.01
CA ARG A 172 -6.73 13.29 5.53
C ARG A 172 -6.96 14.44 4.54
N GLY A 173 -6.30 15.59 4.72
CA GLY A 173 -6.35 16.70 3.76
C GLY A 173 -5.77 16.36 2.38
N LEU A 174 -5.06 15.22 2.25
CA LEU A 174 -4.50 14.71 1.01
C LEU A 174 -5.30 13.54 0.41
N ASP A 175 -6.17 12.93 1.21
CA ASP A 175 -6.85 11.68 0.89
C ASP A 175 -8.27 11.67 1.43
N ASP A 176 -9.21 11.88 0.52
CA ASP A 176 -10.64 11.89 0.83
C ASP A 176 -11.15 10.51 1.29
N GLY A 177 -10.39 9.44 1.06
CA GLY A 177 -10.72 8.08 1.48
C GLY A 177 -10.49 7.80 2.96
N LEU A 178 -9.84 8.69 3.71
CA LEU A 178 -9.66 8.55 5.16
C LEU A 178 -10.89 9.05 5.92
N GLU A 179 -11.39 8.27 6.88
CA GLU A 179 -12.53 8.65 7.71
C GLU A 179 -12.18 9.81 8.67
N PRO A 180 -13.15 10.55 9.25
CA PRO A 180 -12.88 11.50 10.33
C PRO A 180 -12.13 10.83 11.49
N PHE A 181 -11.19 11.55 12.13
CA PHE A 181 -10.35 11.01 13.21
C PHE A 181 -11.19 10.39 14.33
N GLU A 182 -12.30 11.06 14.65
CA GLU A 182 -13.27 10.70 15.68
C GLU A 182 -13.93 9.33 15.43
N ASN A 183 -14.00 8.89 14.18
CA ASN A 183 -14.58 7.60 13.78
C ASN A 183 -13.53 6.47 13.75
N THR A 184 -12.25 6.79 13.99
CA THR A 184 -11.17 5.80 13.97
C THR A 184 -10.86 5.30 15.38
N VAL A 185 -10.20 4.14 15.45
CA VAL A 185 -9.65 3.60 16.71
C VAL A 185 -8.58 4.51 17.34
N LEU A 186 -7.97 5.43 16.56
CA LEU A 186 -6.97 6.37 17.08
C LEU A 186 -7.57 7.36 18.08
N ASN A 187 -8.88 7.62 18.00
CA ASN A 187 -9.56 8.50 18.94
C ASN A 187 -9.67 7.90 20.35
N ALA A 188 -9.48 6.59 20.52
CA ALA A 188 -9.51 5.91 21.81
C ALA A 188 -8.12 5.74 22.46
N LEU A 189 -7.04 6.04 21.73
CA LEU A 189 -5.67 6.09 22.25
C LEU A 189 -5.47 7.32 23.13
#